data_AF-A0A442IIH8-F1
#
_entry.id   AF-A0A442IIH8-F1
#
_cell.length_a   1.000
_cell.length_b   1.000
_cell.length_c   1.000
_cell.angle_alpha   90.00
_cell.angle_beta   90.00
_cell.angle_gamma   90.00
#
_symmetry.space_group_name_H-M   'P 1'
#
loop_
_entity.id
_entity.type
_entity.pdbx_description
1 polymer ?
#
loop_
_entity_poly.entity_id
_entity_poly.type
_entity_poly.pdbx_seq_one_letter_code
_entity_poly.pdbx_strand_id
1 'polypeptide(L)'
;MRSNGGNTEHISVVLRLLAWLIILASASVNQAASATIFPAEVTYSNRTEETEETKACEIILDASNPPSREAVKFVAFAGYNKHDGGVVAGFLMAAADLTASDKYQMVQISDVAFSSRAFTSLDHLNYEAYEDGTVMAATQAPVLAAAFVNAVLAGTYEVRFARSDSRREMRTYKIASPPEEAVRNSFVHCLELFANESSRIWRNI
;
A
#
# COMPACT_ATOMS: atom_id res chain seq x y z
N MET A 1 -2.23 26.68 -31.67
CA MET A 1 -1.86 26.80 -30.24
C MET A 1 -2.62 25.74 -29.47
N ARG A 2 -1.94 25.19 -28.45
CA ARG A 2 -2.08 23.88 -27.79
C ARG A 2 -3.48 23.25 -27.60
N SER A 3 -3.44 21.93 -27.80
CA SER A 3 -4.40 20.87 -27.54
C SER A 3 -4.70 20.69 -26.05
N ASN A 4 -5.98 20.48 -25.71
CA ASN A 4 -6.43 19.90 -24.44
C ASN A 4 -6.60 18.39 -24.66
N GLY A 5 -5.68 17.60 -24.13
CA GLY A 5 -5.79 16.14 -24.05
C GLY A 5 -5.20 15.70 -22.72
N GLY A 6 -6.02 15.08 -21.88
CA GLY A 6 -5.61 14.62 -20.55
C GLY A 6 -6.83 14.22 -19.74
N ASN A 7 -7.55 13.19 -20.18
CA ASN A 7 -8.60 12.58 -19.37
C ASN A 7 -8.95 11.14 -19.79
N THR A 8 -7.96 10.25 -19.87
CA THR A 8 -8.22 8.83 -20.23
C THR A 8 -7.38 7.76 -19.50
N GLU A 9 -6.55 8.10 -18.50
CA GLU A 9 -5.55 7.15 -17.96
C GLU A 9 -5.84 6.60 -16.55
N HIS A 10 -6.79 7.16 -15.79
CA HIS A 10 -7.01 6.78 -14.38
C HIS A 10 -7.88 5.52 -14.16
N ILE A 11 -8.33 4.85 -15.21
CA ILE A 11 -9.38 3.82 -15.12
C ILE A 11 -8.83 2.40 -14.87
N SER A 12 -7.53 2.16 -15.06
CA SER A 12 -7.01 0.77 -15.12
C SER A 12 -6.83 0.10 -13.75
N VAL A 13 -6.51 0.85 -12.68
CA VAL A 13 -6.11 0.25 -11.38
C VAL A 13 -7.31 -0.14 -10.51
N VAL A 14 -8.46 0.53 -10.68
CA VAL A 14 -9.63 0.42 -9.79
C VAL A 14 -10.46 -0.87 -10.00
N LEU A 15 -10.36 -1.53 -11.16
CA LEU A 15 -11.41 -2.46 -11.59
C LEU A 15 -11.25 -3.95 -11.20
N ARG A 16 -10.19 -4.36 -10.49
CA ARG A 16 -9.84 -5.80 -10.39
C ARG A 16 -9.85 -6.44 -9.00
N LEU A 17 -10.25 -5.73 -7.95
CA LEU A 17 -10.23 -6.23 -6.57
C LEU A 17 -11.45 -7.10 -6.16
N LEU A 18 -12.36 -7.42 -7.09
CA LEU A 18 -13.71 -7.91 -6.75
C LEU A 18 -13.90 -9.44 -6.72
N ALA A 19 -12.83 -10.23 -6.69
CA ALA A 19 -12.97 -11.66 -6.85
C ALA A 19 -12.43 -12.43 -5.63
N TRP A 20 -13.40 -13.00 -4.88
CA TRP A 20 -13.31 -14.14 -3.95
C TRP A 20 -12.94 -13.83 -2.48
N LEU A 21 -13.91 -13.98 -1.58
CA LEU A 21 -13.69 -14.32 -0.18
C LEU A 21 -14.86 -15.17 0.35
N ILE A 22 -14.51 -16.34 0.91
CA ILE A 22 -15.42 -17.34 1.47
C ILE A 22 -15.65 -17.01 2.97
N ILE A 23 -16.87 -17.27 3.42
CA ILE A 23 -17.51 -16.85 4.67
C ILE A 23 -16.99 -17.61 5.89
N LEU A 24 -16.80 -16.90 7.02
CA LEU A 24 -17.06 -17.42 8.37
C LEU A 24 -17.46 -16.29 9.33
N ALA A 25 -18.61 -16.46 9.97
CA ALA A 25 -19.22 -15.51 10.90
C ALA A 25 -19.07 -15.96 12.36
N SER A 26 -18.76 -15.03 13.26
CA SER A 26 -19.53 -14.81 14.52
C SER A 26 -18.97 -13.61 15.32
N ALA A 27 -19.84 -13.06 16.17
CA ALA A 27 -19.95 -11.66 16.62
C ALA A 27 -18.86 -11.11 17.57
N SER A 28 -18.80 -9.77 17.69
CA SER A 28 -18.20 -9.09 18.85
C SER A 28 -18.79 -7.72 19.18
N VAL A 29 -18.61 -7.35 20.45
CA VAL A 29 -19.12 -6.17 21.16
C VAL A 29 -18.10 -5.02 21.11
N ASN A 30 -18.59 -3.79 20.92
CA ASN A 30 -17.84 -2.54 20.80
C ASN A 30 -17.10 -2.13 22.09
N GLN A 31 -15.85 -1.67 21.95
CA GLN A 31 -15.25 -0.62 22.79
C GLN A 31 -14.19 0.13 21.97
N ALA A 32 -14.50 1.39 21.64
CA ALA A 32 -13.60 2.32 20.94
C ALA A 32 -12.53 2.84 21.93
N ALA A 33 -11.37 2.20 21.91
CA ALA A 33 -10.09 2.79 22.28
C ALA A 33 -9.30 2.95 20.97
N SER A 34 -8.27 3.82 20.90
CA SER A 34 -7.30 3.76 19.79
C SER A 34 -6.78 2.33 19.72
N ALA A 35 -7.36 1.55 18.81
CA ALA A 35 -7.27 0.11 18.86
C ALA A 35 -5.95 -0.27 18.22
N THR A 36 -5.02 -0.73 19.05
CA THR A 36 -3.89 -1.50 18.56
C THR A 36 -4.41 -2.87 18.19
N ILE A 37 -4.39 -3.16 16.91
CA ILE A 37 -4.87 -4.39 16.30
C ILE A 37 -3.65 -5.22 15.92
N PHE A 38 -3.60 -6.44 16.45
CA PHE A 38 -2.70 -7.48 15.98
C PHE A 38 -3.53 -8.37 15.04
N PRO A 39 -3.34 -8.28 13.72
CA PRO A 39 -4.18 -9.03 12.79
C PRO A 39 -4.06 -10.53 13.01
N ALA A 40 -5.19 -11.22 13.07
CA ALA A 40 -5.21 -12.67 13.16
C ALA A 40 -4.75 -13.32 11.84
N GLU A 41 -5.03 -12.67 10.72
CA GLU A 41 -4.63 -13.12 9.39
C GLU A 41 -3.83 -12.02 8.69
N VAL A 42 -2.67 -12.38 8.17
CA VAL A 42 -1.82 -11.54 7.32
C VAL A 42 -1.38 -12.39 6.14
N THR A 43 -1.72 -11.96 4.93
CA THR A 43 -1.31 -12.63 3.70
C THR A 43 -0.49 -11.68 2.84
N TYR A 44 0.60 -12.19 2.29
CA TYR A 44 1.46 -11.45 1.39
C TYR A 44 1.33 -11.95 -0.04
N SER A 45 1.34 -11.04 -0.99
CA SER A 45 1.53 -11.33 -2.41
C SER A 45 2.39 -10.26 -3.06
N ASN A 46 2.77 -10.46 -4.31
CA ASN A 46 3.48 -9.44 -5.09
C ASN A 46 2.91 -9.34 -6.51
N ARG A 47 3.24 -8.22 -7.15
CA ARG A 47 3.02 -8.02 -8.58
C ARG A 47 3.97 -6.94 -9.10
N THR A 48 3.99 -6.81 -10.41
CA THR A 48 4.64 -5.69 -11.11
C THR A 48 3.55 -4.87 -11.77
N GLU A 49 3.54 -3.57 -11.48
CA GLU A 49 2.66 -2.61 -12.13
C GLU A 49 3.48 -1.78 -13.13
N GLU A 50 2.94 -1.62 -14.33
CA GLU A 50 3.58 -0.84 -15.38
C GLU A 50 2.55 0.07 -16.05
N THR A 51 2.80 1.36 -15.96
CA THR A 51 2.02 2.41 -16.65
C THR A 51 2.87 3.02 -17.77
N GLU A 52 2.33 3.99 -18.50
CA GLU A 52 3.12 4.75 -19.48
C GLU A 52 4.29 5.48 -18.82
N GLU A 53 4.11 5.96 -17.59
CA GLU A 53 5.06 6.84 -16.90
C GLU A 53 5.95 6.10 -15.89
N THR A 54 5.46 5.02 -15.30
CA THR A 54 6.12 4.36 -14.17
C THR A 54 6.17 2.84 -14.35
N LYS A 55 7.19 2.24 -13.74
CA LYS A 55 7.28 0.80 -13.55
C LYS A 55 7.60 0.54 -12.08
N ALA A 56 6.74 -0.20 -11.39
CA ALA A 56 6.80 -0.41 -9.96
C ALA A 56 6.68 -1.90 -9.62
N CYS A 57 7.49 -2.35 -8.67
CA CYS A 57 7.34 -3.63 -8.00
C CYS A 57 6.50 -3.40 -6.76
N GLU A 58 5.59 -4.32 -6.44
CA GLU A 58 4.69 -4.19 -5.31
C GLU A 58 4.75 -5.41 -4.39
N ILE A 59 4.73 -5.16 -3.09
CA ILE A 59 4.37 -6.14 -2.06
C ILE A 59 3.00 -5.73 -1.52
N ILE A 60 2.04 -6.64 -1.65
CA ILE A 60 0.67 -6.46 -1.17
C ILE A 60 0.54 -7.23 0.13
N LEU A 61 0.10 -6.54 1.18
CA LEU A 61 -0.29 -7.10 2.46
C LEU A 61 -1.80 -6.94 2.62
N ASP A 62 -2.49 -8.07 2.76
CA ASP A 62 -3.89 -8.13 3.15
C ASP A 62 -3.97 -8.58 4.61
N ALA A 63 -4.58 -7.77 5.47
CA ALA A 63 -4.71 -8.02 6.90
C ALA A 63 -6.17 -7.97 7.35
N SER A 64 -6.56 -8.95 8.16
CA SER A 64 -7.88 -9.03 8.77
C SER A 64 -7.76 -9.41 10.25
N ASN A 65 -8.75 -9.04 11.06
CA ASN A 65 -8.78 -9.41 12.47
C ASN A 65 -10.18 -9.82 12.94
N PRO A 66 -10.69 -11.00 12.55
CA PRO A 66 -11.95 -11.53 13.06
C PRO A 66 -11.94 -11.53 14.60
N PRO A 67 -13.05 -11.18 15.28
CA PRO A 67 -14.39 -10.90 14.77
C PRO A 67 -14.63 -9.47 14.24
N SER A 68 -13.60 -8.63 14.16
CA SER A 68 -13.70 -7.32 13.49
C SER A 68 -14.09 -7.52 12.03
N ARG A 69 -15.05 -6.74 11.56
CA ARG A 69 -15.51 -6.73 10.17
C ARG A 69 -14.71 -5.73 9.34
N GLU A 70 -13.42 -5.56 9.62
CA GLU A 70 -12.54 -4.62 8.93
C GLU A 70 -11.39 -5.40 8.28
N ALA A 71 -11.18 -5.14 6.99
CA ALA A 71 -10.03 -5.60 6.23
C ALA A 71 -9.17 -4.40 5.85
N VAL A 72 -7.86 -4.59 5.90
CA VAL A 72 -6.86 -3.59 5.52
C VAL A 72 -6.01 -4.14 4.40
N LYS A 73 -5.83 -3.35 3.35
CA LYS A 73 -4.88 -3.62 2.28
C LYS A 73 -3.78 -2.56 2.32
N PHE A 74 -2.55 -3.01 2.44
CA PHE A 74 -1.36 -2.17 2.40
C PHE A 74 -0.47 -2.63 1.23
N VAL A 75 -0.23 -1.76 0.27
CA VAL A 75 0.61 -2.06 -0.89
C VAL A 75 1.86 -1.23 -0.78
N ALA A 76 2.99 -1.85 -0.44
CA ALA A 76 4.29 -1.20 -0.53
C ALA A 76 4.81 -1.32 -1.96
N PHE A 77 5.28 -0.22 -2.52
CA PHE A 77 5.81 -0.20 -3.87
C PHE A 77 7.17 0.49 -3.94
N ALA A 78 7.99 0.06 -4.91
CA ALA A 78 9.21 0.72 -5.29
C ALA A 78 9.47 0.52 -6.79
N GLY A 79 9.98 1.55 -7.45
CA GLY A 79 10.08 1.59 -8.90
C GLY A 79 10.85 2.79 -9.39
N TYR A 80 10.66 3.09 -10.67
CA TYR A 80 11.23 4.28 -11.31
C TYR A 80 10.23 4.95 -12.25
N ASN A 81 10.43 6.25 -12.44
CA ASN A 81 9.80 7.01 -13.51
C ASN A 81 10.59 6.77 -14.81
N LYS A 82 9.90 6.35 -15.86
CA LYS A 82 10.48 6.01 -17.17
C LYS A 82 11.05 7.23 -17.90
N HIS A 83 10.60 8.44 -17.57
CA HIS A 83 11.00 9.68 -18.23
C HIS A 83 12.38 10.17 -17.79
N ASP A 84 12.63 10.19 -16.48
CA ASP A 84 13.84 10.75 -15.87
C ASP A 84 14.66 9.71 -15.08
N GLY A 85 14.22 8.45 -15.03
CA GLY A 85 14.86 7.40 -14.25
C GLY A 85 14.80 7.63 -12.74
N GLY A 86 14.01 8.60 -12.27
CA GLY A 86 13.86 8.93 -10.86
C GLY A 86 13.26 7.77 -10.07
N VAL A 87 13.84 7.46 -8.91
CA VAL A 87 13.30 6.44 -8.01
C VAL A 87 11.97 6.93 -7.45
N VAL A 88 11.01 6.03 -7.33
CA VAL A 88 9.77 6.28 -6.58
C VAL A 88 9.50 5.10 -5.66
N ALA A 89 9.24 5.35 -4.38
CA ALA A 89 8.84 4.32 -3.45
C ALA A 89 7.86 4.86 -2.41
N GLY A 90 7.01 4.00 -1.89
CA GLY A 90 5.94 4.42 -1.01
C GLY A 90 4.94 3.32 -0.74
N PHE A 91 3.77 3.71 -0.27
CA PHE A 91 2.68 2.78 -0.07
C PHE A 91 1.34 3.35 -0.53
N LEU A 92 0.42 2.43 -0.84
CA LEU A 92 -1.01 2.68 -0.89
C LEU A 92 -1.66 1.98 0.30
N MET A 93 -2.63 2.65 0.93
CA MET A 93 -3.44 2.05 1.98
C MET A 93 -4.92 2.15 1.64
N ALA A 94 -5.62 1.04 1.87
CA ALA A 94 -7.06 0.93 1.82
C ALA A 94 -7.59 0.22 3.06
N ALA A 95 -8.78 0.60 3.49
CA ALA A 95 -9.55 -0.12 4.50
C ALA A 95 -10.97 -0.35 3.98
N ALA A 96 -11.57 -1.48 4.35
CA ALA A 96 -12.93 -1.82 3.97
C ALA A 96 -13.66 -2.54 5.10
N ASP A 97 -14.94 -2.23 5.26
CA ASP A 97 -15.83 -2.93 6.17
C ASP A 97 -16.56 -4.08 5.45
N LEU A 98 -16.61 -5.25 6.07
CA LEU A 98 -17.47 -6.34 5.63
C LEU A 98 -18.91 -6.05 6.07
N THR A 99 -19.80 -5.80 5.11
CA THR A 99 -21.23 -5.54 5.34
C THR A 99 -21.99 -6.82 5.69
N ALA A 100 -23.18 -6.72 6.29
CA ALA A 100 -24.00 -7.89 6.67
C ALA A 100 -24.32 -8.88 5.54
N SER A 101 -24.19 -8.45 4.28
CA SER A 101 -24.33 -9.28 3.08
C SER A 101 -23.01 -9.83 2.54
N ASP A 102 -21.96 -9.89 3.36
CA ASP A 102 -20.61 -10.35 3.00
C ASP A 102 -19.98 -9.62 1.80
N LYS A 103 -20.30 -8.33 1.66
CA LYS A 103 -19.68 -7.44 0.67
C LYS A 103 -18.75 -6.46 1.36
N TYR A 104 -17.58 -6.21 0.77
CA TYR A 104 -16.69 -5.15 1.22
C TYR A 104 -17.21 -3.78 0.79
N GLN A 105 -17.26 -2.86 1.74
CA GLN A 105 -17.52 -1.45 1.53
C GLN A 105 -16.28 -0.66 1.89
N MET A 106 -15.74 0.08 0.92
CA MET A 106 -14.54 0.90 1.13
C MET A 106 -14.79 1.98 2.18
N VAL A 107 -13.79 2.17 3.03
CA VAL A 107 -13.78 3.20 4.07
C VAL A 107 -12.96 4.37 3.57
N GLN A 108 -13.51 5.58 3.66
CA GLN A 108 -12.76 6.79 3.33
C GLN A 108 -11.70 7.06 4.41
N ILE A 109 -10.44 6.91 4.07
CA ILE A 109 -9.32 7.25 4.96
C ILE A 109 -9.09 8.76 4.91
N SER A 110 -8.91 9.37 6.09
CA SER A 110 -8.63 10.81 6.26
C SER A 110 -7.19 11.11 6.69
N ASP A 111 -6.51 10.12 7.27
CA ASP A 111 -5.11 10.23 7.69
C ASP A 111 -4.49 8.83 7.68
N VAL A 112 -3.21 8.74 7.36
CA VAL A 112 -2.46 7.49 7.32
C VAL A 112 -0.99 7.71 7.67
N ALA A 113 -0.39 6.75 8.37
CA ALA A 113 1.04 6.74 8.63
C ALA A 113 1.60 5.32 8.67
N PHE A 114 2.85 5.20 8.24
CA PHE A 114 3.70 4.03 8.41
C PHE A 114 4.80 4.35 9.42
N SER A 115 5.07 3.40 10.31
CA SER A 115 6.20 3.52 11.24
C SER A 115 6.84 2.17 11.52
N SER A 116 8.16 2.15 11.58
CA SER A 116 8.98 1.03 12.01
C SER A 116 10.07 1.55 12.94
N ARG A 117 10.95 0.66 13.42
CA ARG A 117 12.13 1.08 14.19
C ARG A 117 13.09 1.96 13.37
N ALA A 118 13.18 1.75 12.06
CA ALA A 118 14.20 2.36 11.20
C ALA A 118 13.67 3.49 10.32
N PHE A 119 12.35 3.62 10.18
CA PHE A 119 11.71 4.54 9.25
C PHE A 119 10.31 4.92 9.71
N THR A 120 9.95 6.20 9.56
CA THR A 120 8.59 6.70 9.67
C THR A 120 8.22 7.46 8.40
N SER A 121 6.96 7.41 7.99
CA SER A 121 6.50 8.12 6.80
C SER A 121 6.13 9.58 7.05
N LEU A 122 5.85 9.95 8.30
CA LEU A 122 5.51 11.33 8.65
C LEU A 122 6.68 12.25 8.31
N ASP A 123 6.38 13.40 7.70
CA ASP A 123 7.34 14.41 7.21
C ASP A 123 8.33 13.93 6.12
N HIS A 124 8.25 12.67 5.70
CA HIS A 124 9.21 12.05 4.78
C HIS A 124 8.59 11.62 3.44
N LEU A 125 7.27 11.39 3.42
CA LEU A 125 6.52 11.04 2.22
C LEU A 125 5.54 12.15 1.85
N ASN A 126 5.26 12.31 0.56
CA ASN A 126 4.18 13.12 0.03
C ASN A 126 2.90 12.29 0.02
N TYR A 127 1.83 12.83 0.60
CA TYR A 127 0.55 12.13 0.74
C TYR A 127 -0.47 12.62 -0.28
N GLU A 128 -1.23 11.69 -0.85
CA GLU A 128 -2.30 11.95 -1.80
C GLU A 128 -3.49 11.04 -1.46
N ALA A 129 -4.69 11.61 -1.35
CA ALA A 129 -5.92 10.87 -1.10
C ALA A 129 -6.73 10.74 -2.38
N TYR A 130 -7.26 9.55 -2.65
CA TYR A 130 -8.08 9.26 -3.82
C TYR A 130 -9.57 9.22 -3.48
N GLU A 131 -10.40 9.40 -4.51
CA GLU A 131 -11.87 9.40 -4.41
C GLU A 131 -12.45 8.05 -3.97
N ASP A 132 -11.72 6.95 -4.19
CA ASP A 132 -12.13 5.60 -3.80
C ASP A 132 -11.88 5.27 -2.32
N GLY A 133 -11.36 6.23 -1.55
CA GLY A 133 -11.06 6.09 -0.14
C GLY A 133 -9.62 5.68 0.18
N THR A 134 -8.81 5.37 -0.84
CA THR A 134 -7.41 5.01 -0.65
C THR A 134 -6.52 6.23 -0.45
N VAL A 135 -5.39 6.02 0.23
CA VAL A 135 -4.35 7.06 0.39
C VAL A 135 -3.02 6.50 -0.04
N MET A 136 -2.31 7.25 -0.88
CA MET A 136 -0.93 7.01 -1.25
C MET A 136 -0.01 7.90 -0.42
N ALA A 137 1.15 7.37 -0.05
CA ALA A 137 2.26 8.15 0.47
C ALA A 137 3.55 7.73 -0.25
N ALA A 138 4.24 8.65 -0.90
CA ALA A 138 5.40 8.33 -1.74
C ALA A 138 6.57 9.32 -1.58
N THR A 139 7.77 8.85 -1.86
CA THR A 139 8.99 9.67 -1.94
C THR A 139 9.75 9.38 -3.21
N GLN A 140 10.42 10.41 -3.72
CA GLN A 140 11.39 10.30 -4.81
C GLN A 140 12.84 10.36 -4.31
N ALA A 141 13.04 10.54 -3.00
CA ALA A 141 14.37 10.58 -2.40
C ALA A 141 14.94 9.17 -2.24
N PRO A 142 16.03 8.79 -2.94
CA PRO A 142 16.51 7.41 -2.96
C PRO A 142 16.87 6.84 -1.57
N VAL A 143 17.40 7.69 -0.68
CA VAL A 143 17.77 7.28 0.69
C VAL A 143 16.52 6.92 1.51
N LEU A 144 15.46 7.72 1.41
CA LEU A 144 14.20 7.46 2.11
C LEU A 144 13.48 6.25 1.50
N ALA A 145 13.51 6.13 0.17
CA ALA A 145 12.97 4.98 -0.54
C ALA A 145 13.63 3.66 -0.07
N ALA A 146 14.96 3.62 -0.01
CA ALA A 146 15.69 2.43 0.47
C ALA A 146 15.38 2.12 1.95
N ALA A 147 15.31 3.14 2.80
CA ALA A 147 14.97 2.96 4.22
C ALA A 147 13.54 2.38 4.40
N PHE A 148 12.57 2.91 3.65
CA PHE A 148 11.20 2.43 3.64
C PHE A 148 11.12 0.96 3.16
N VAL A 149 11.71 0.64 2.01
CA VAL A 149 11.71 -0.73 1.45
C VAL A 149 12.32 -1.72 2.43
N ASN A 150 13.46 -1.38 3.03
CA ASN A 150 14.09 -2.23 4.03
C ASN A 150 13.20 -2.45 5.27
N ALA A 151 12.47 -1.43 5.70
CA ALA A 151 11.53 -1.55 6.82
C ALA A 151 10.36 -2.50 6.51
N VAL A 152 9.82 -2.45 5.29
CA VAL A 152 8.77 -3.38 4.83
C VAL A 152 9.29 -4.82 4.77
N LEU A 153 10.46 -5.03 4.16
CA LEU A 153 11.07 -6.35 4.04
C LEU A 153 11.46 -6.98 5.38
N ALA A 154 11.75 -6.15 6.40
CA ALA A 154 12.01 -6.62 7.76
C ALA A 154 10.75 -7.14 8.47
N GLY A 155 9.55 -6.75 8.04
CA GLY A 155 8.30 -7.32 8.54
C GLY A 155 7.86 -6.88 9.94
N THR A 156 8.50 -5.86 10.50
CA THR A 156 8.18 -5.34 11.84
C THR A 156 7.88 -3.85 11.75
N TYR A 157 6.60 -3.53 11.57
CA TYR A 157 6.13 -2.16 11.39
C TYR A 157 4.66 -2.00 11.82
N GLU A 158 4.23 -0.75 11.94
CA GLU A 158 2.87 -0.36 12.22
C GLU A 158 2.33 0.44 11.04
N VAL A 159 1.10 0.13 10.64
CA VAL A 159 0.33 0.94 9.71
C VAL A 159 -0.85 1.53 10.49
N ARG A 160 -1.01 2.85 10.42
CA ARG A 160 -1.97 3.60 11.22
C ARG A 160 -2.86 4.41 10.31
N PHE A 161 -4.16 4.46 10.60
CA PHE A 161 -5.08 5.27 9.82
C PHE A 161 -6.24 5.78 10.66
N ALA A 162 -6.79 6.93 10.26
CA ALA A 162 -8.06 7.44 10.74
C ALA A 162 -9.09 7.41 9.61
N ARG A 163 -10.29 6.94 9.95
CA ARG A 163 -11.45 6.95 9.06
C ARG A 163 -12.09 8.33 9.07
N SER A 164 -12.65 8.75 7.94
CA SER A 164 -13.27 10.08 7.79
C SER A 164 -14.54 10.25 8.63
N ASP A 165 -15.27 9.16 8.85
CA ASP A 165 -16.48 9.11 9.70
C ASP A 165 -16.16 9.23 11.21
N SER A 166 -14.92 8.94 11.58
CA SER A 166 -14.47 8.79 12.97
C SER A 166 -13.04 9.31 13.13
N ARG A 167 -12.76 10.52 12.63
CA ARG A 167 -11.42 11.18 12.64
C ARG A 167 -10.69 11.21 14.00
N ARG A 168 -11.40 10.94 15.10
CA ARG A 168 -10.85 10.88 16.46
C ARG A 168 -10.29 9.50 16.84
N GLU A 169 -10.63 8.45 16.09
CA GLU A 169 -10.19 7.08 16.35
C GLU A 169 -9.09 6.68 15.36
N MET A 170 -7.84 6.78 15.81
CA MET A 170 -6.72 6.19 15.09
C MET A 170 -6.67 4.68 15.33
N ARG A 171 -6.73 3.93 14.23
CA ARG A 171 -6.49 2.48 14.21
C ARG A 171 -5.02 2.21 13.93
N THR A 172 -4.45 1.24 14.63
CA THR A 172 -3.03 0.86 14.48
C THR A 172 -2.93 -0.63 14.25
N TYR A 173 -2.57 -1.03 13.04
CA TYR A 173 -2.30 -2.40 12.66
C TYR A 173 -0.81 -2.71 12.87
N LYS A 174 -0.51 -3.66 13.77
CA LYS A 174 0.86 -4.11 14.05
C LYS A 174 1.21 -5.33 13.21
N ILE A 175 2.11 -5.14 12.27
CA ILE A 175 2.65 -6.22 11.43
C ILE A 175 3.94 -6.71 12.08
N ALA A 176 3.98 -8.01 12.39
CA ALA A 176 5.06 -8.65 13.13
C ALA A 176 5.67 -9.86 12.41
N SER A 177 5.35 -10.02 11.12
CA SER A 177 5.90 -11.06 10.26
C SER A 177 6.40 -10.45 8.95
N PRO A 178 7.60 -10.84 8.47
CA PRO A 178 8.08 -10.43 7.15
C PRO A 178 7.27 -11.09 6.04
N PRO A 179 7.28 -10.51 4.83
CA PRO A 179 6.79 -11.21 3.66
C PRO A 179 7.53 -12.53 3.47
N GLU A 180 6.84 -13.53 2.95
CA GLU A 180 7.42 -14.85 2.69
C GLU A 180 8.63 -14.75 1.75
N GLU A 181 9.55 -15.72 1.85
CA GLU A 181 10.80 -15.69 1.07
C GLU A 181 10.55 -15.59 -0.44
N ALA A 182 9.56 -16.33 -0.96
CA ALA A 182 9.18 -16.26 -2.38
C ALA A 182 8.72 -14.86 -2.78
N VAL A 183 7.90 -14.20 -1.95
CA VAL A 183 7.39 -12.84 -2.18
C VAL A 183 8.55 -11.84 -2.16
N ARG A 184 9.43 -11.93 -1.15
CA ARG A 184 10.62 -11.08 -1.01
C ARG A 184 11.56 -11.22 -2.21
N ASN A 185 11.90 -12.45 -2.59
CA ASN A 185 12.85 -12.72 -3.66
C ASN A 185 12.32 -12.22 -5.00
N SER A 186 11.03 -12.43 -5.28
CA SER A 186 10.43 -11.93 -6.53
C SER A 186 10.33 -10.40 -6.56
N PHE A 187 10.06 -9.75 -5.41
CA PHE A 187 10.10 -8.29 -5.32
C PHE A 187 11.51 -7.73 -5.53
N VAL A 188 12.52 -8.28 -4.86
CA VAL A 188 13.92 -7.86 -5.03
C VAL A 188 14.39 -8.09 -6.47
N HIS A 189 14.09 -9.25 -7.05
CA HIS A 189 14.41 -9.53 -8.44
C HIS A 189 13.80 -8.53 -9.41
N CYS A 190 12.53 -8.14 -9.18
CA CYS A 190 11.87 -7.10 -9.95
C CYS A 190 12.62 -5.76 -9.88
N LEU A 191 13.09 -5.35 -8.69
CA LEU A 191 13.88 -4.13 -8.53
C LEU A 191 15.24 -4.21 -9.23
N GLU A 192 15.90 -5.36 -9.22
CA GLU A 192 17.16 -5.58 -9.94
C GLU A 192 17.00 -5.46 -11.45
N LEU A 193 15.90 -5.99 -12.00
CA LEU A 193 15.57 -5.82 -13.43
C LEU A 193 15.44 -4.33 -13.78
N PHE A 194 14.87 -3.51 -12.89
CA PHE A 194 14.71 -2.08 -13.11
C PHE A 194 16.01 -1.31 -13.04
N ALA A 195 16.90 -1.66 -12.10
CA ALA A 195 18.24 -1.07 -12.03
C ALA A 195 19.02 -1.31 -13.34
N ASN A 196 18.85 -2.49 -13.93
CA ASN A 196 19.47 -2.82 -15.22
C ASN A 196 18.84 -2.03 -16.38
N GLU A 197 17.50 -1.94 -16.44
CA GLU A 197 16.78 -1.19 -17.49
C GLU A 197 17.09 0.32 -17.45
N SER A 198 17.01 0.96 -16.28
CA SER A 198 17.32 2.38 -16.11
C SER A 198 18.77 2.72 -16.52
N SER A 199 19.74 1.86 -16.17
CA SER A 199 21.14 2.04 -16.59
C SER A 199 21.36 1.96 -18.11
N ARG A 200 20.44 1.33 -18.85
CA ARG A 200 20.50 1.25 -20.32
C ARG A 200 19.93 2.51 -20.97
N ILE A 201 18.86 3.08 -20.41
CA ILE A 201 18.26 4.31 -20.91
C ILE A 201 19.28 5.45 -20.88
N TRP A 202 20.02 5.60 -19.77
CA TRP A 202 21.09 6.60 -19.64
C TRP A 202 22.32 6.37 -20.52
N ARG A 203 22.51 5.16 -21.08
CA ARG A 203 23.64 4.88 -21.99
C ARG A 203 23.34 5.19 -23.46
N ASN A 204 22.07 5.40 -23.80
CA ASN A 204 21.62 5.58 -25.17
C ASN A 204 21.15 7.03 -25.46
N ILE A 205 21.37 7.95 -24.52
CA ILE A 205 21.19 9.41 -24.64
C ILE A 205 22.58 10.04 -24.65
#